data_AF-A0A0G9KXV2-F1
#
_entry.id   AF-A0A0G9KXV2-F1
#
_cell.length_a   1.000
_cell.length_b   1.000
_cell.length_c   1.000
_cell.angle_alpha   90.00
_cell.angle_beta   90.00
_cell.angle_gamma   90.00
#
_symmetry.space_group_name_H-M   'P 1'
#
loop_
_entity.id
_entity.type
_entity.pdbx_description
1 polymer ?
#
loop_
_entity_poly.entity_id
_entity_poly.type
_entity_poly.pdbx_seq_one_letter_code
_entity_poly.pdbx_strand_id
1 'polypeptide(L)'
;MSNNIKEKQKDLKIWITKIGMTQKSFIGQYCIEKFYNYTDEEIKQYYEKFKKEIKRTTTKIEVLDKYFEFLYSLDEFKNVGYVKPFYIDDGTFDKDFNERMKKISEMITDYIEEKE
;
A
#
# COMPACT_ATOMS: atom_id res chain seq x y z
N MET A 1 -5.12 6.77 6.75
CA MET A 1 -4.93 5.32 6.54
C MET A 1 -5.83 4.59 7.52
N SER A 2 -6.71 3.72 7.04
CA SER A 2 -7.53 2.91 7.93
C SER A 2 -6.65 2.08 8.87
N ASN A 3 -6.92 2.17 10.17
CA ASN A 3 -6.32 1.30 11.17
C ASN A 3 -7.00 -0.08 11.20
N ASN A 4 -8.01 -0.30 10.35
CA ASN A 4 -8.69 -1.58 10.23
C ASN A 4 -7.92 -2.53 9.32
N ILE A 5 -7.48 -3.64 9.88
CA ILE A 5 -6.70 -4.64 9.14
C ILE A 5 -7.43 -5.20 7.93
N LYS A 6 -8.77 -5.37 8.02
CA LYS A 6 -9.56 -5.93 6.92
C LYS A 6 -9.60 -5.00 5.72
N GLU A 7 -9.68 -3.69 5.97
CA GLU A 7 -9.66 -2.67 4.94
C GLU A 7 -8.28 -2.63 4.27
N LYS A 8 -7.18 -2.53 5.04
CA LYS A 8 -5.82 -2.60 4.47
C LYS A 8 -5.57 -3.86 3.64
N GLN A 9 -6.08 -5.02 4.07
CA GLN A 9 -5.97 -6.27 3.30
C GLN A 9 -6.76 -6.24 1.99
N LYS A 10 -7.93 -5.61 1.99
CA LYS A 10 -8.77 -5.42 0.79
C LYS A 10 -8.07 -4.45 -0.16
N ASP A 11 -7.62 -3.32 0.36
CA ASP A 11 -6.97 -2.25 -0.42
C ASP A 11 -5.70 -2.77 -1.09
N LEU A 12 -4.87 -3.52 -0.37
CA LEU A 12 -3.64 -4.08 -0.94
C LEU A 12 -3.94 -4.98 -2.15
N LYS A 13 -5.01 -5.79 -2.10
CA LYS A 13 -5.41 -6.66 -3.21
C LYS A 13 -5.93 -5.85 -4.41
N ILE A 14 -6.74 -4.83 -4.13
CA ILE A 14 -7.26 -3.93 -5.15
C ILE A 14 -6.11 -3.22 -5.85
N TRP A 15 -5.19 -2.65 -5.09
CA TRP A 15 -4.05 -1.93 -5.64
C TRP A 15 -3.12 -2.79 -6.48
N ILE A 16 -2.77 -3.99 -6.01
CA ILE A 16 -1.99 -4.95 -6.81
C ILE A 16 -2.65 -5.19 -8.17
N THR A 17 -3.99 -5.30 -8.19
CA THR A 17 -4.75 -5.51 -9.42
C THR A 17 -4.80 -4.24 -10.28
N LYS A 18 -4.97 -3.06 -9.67
CA LYS A 18 -5.00 -1.75 -10.37
C LYS A 18 -3.68 -1.44 -11.09
N ILE A 19 -2.54 -1.81 -10.50
CA ILE A 19 -1.23 -1.67 -11.15
C ILE A 19 -0.95 -2.76 -12.20
N GLY A 20 -1.94 -3.59 -12.53
CA GLY A 20 -1.82 -4.63 -13.57
C GLY A 20 -1.05 -5.88 -13.13
N MET A 21 -0.82 -6.07 -11.83
CA MET A 21 -0.07 -7.22 -11.32
C MET A 21 -0.97 -8.31 -10.73
N THR A 22 -0.47 -9.53 -10.71
CA THR A 22 -1.04 -10.60 -9.89
C THR A 22 -0.37 -10.60 -8.51
N GLN A 23 -1.03 -11.13 -7.49
CA GLN A 23 -0.43 -11.33 -6.17
C GLN A 23 0.88 -12.16 -6.24
N LYS A 24 0.95 -13.13 -7.17
CA LYS A 24 2.13 -13.96 -7.36
C LYS A 24 3.30 -13.18 -7.97
N SER A 25 3.04 -12.37 -9.01
CA SER A 25 4.08 -11.54 -9.63
C SER A 25 4.57 -10.44 -8.70
N PHE A 26 3.65 -9.80 -7.96
CA PHE A 26 3.98 -8.80 -6.95
C PHE A 26 4.93 -9.34 -5.88
N ILE A 27 4.65 -10.52 -5.31
CA ILE A 27 5.53 -11.13 -4.31
C ILE A 27 6.83 -11.66 -4.90
N GLY A 28 6.80 -12.19 -6.13
CA GLY A 28 8.03 -12.55 -6.83
C GLY A 28 8.99 -11.36 -6.92
N GLN A 29 8.49 -10.21 -7.38
CA GLN A 29 9.29 -9.00 -7.47
C GLN A 29 9.73 -8.48 -6.09
N TYR A 30 8.82 -8.46 -5.10
CA TYR A 30 9.16 -8.10 -3.72
C TYR A 30 10.33 -8.93 -3.20
N CYS A 31 10.31 -10.24 -3.43
CA CYS A 31 11.37 -11.14 -2.97
C CYS A 31 12.69 -10.90 -3.69
N ILE A 32 12.65 -10.69 -5.01
CA ILE A 32 13.86 -10.41 -5.81
C ILE A 32 14.53 -9.12 -5.33
N GLU A 33 13.76 -8.05 -5.14
CA GLU A 33 14.30 -6.74 -4.74
C GLU A 33 14.75 -6.68 -3.28
N LYS A 34 14.07 -7.40 -2.37
CA LYS A 34 14.39 -7.37 -0.93
C LYS A 34 15.39 -8.43 -0.49
N PHE A 35 15.44 -9.58 -1.16
CA PHE A 35 16.19 -10.74 -0.66
C PHE A 35 17.27 -11.27 -1.62
N TYR A 36 17.45 -10.70 -2.82
CA TYR A 36 18.50 -10.92 -3.85
C TYR A 36 18.82 -12.37 -4.28
N ASN A 37 18.78 -13.36 -3.40
CA ASN A 37 19.24 -14.74 -3.59
C ASN A 37 18.14 -15.78 -3.28
N TYR A 38 16.87 -15.38 -3.26
CA TYR A 38 15.78 -16.33 -3.08
C TYR A 38 15.63 -17.21 -4.31
N THR A 39 15.59 -18.51 -4.09
CA THR A 39 15.23 -19.54 -5.08
C THR A 39 13.73 -19.50 -5.38
N ASP A 40 13.32 -20.12 -6.49
CA ASP A 40 11.90 -20.23 -6.86
C ASP A 40 11.05 -20.94 -5.78
N GLU A 41 11.62 -21.94 -5.10
CA GLU A 41 10.97 -22.60 -3.97
C GLU A 41 10.74 -21.64 -2.79
N GLU A 42 11.72 -20.81 -2.45
CA GLU A 42 11.62 -19.83 -1.37
C GLU A 42 10.60 -18.74 -1.71
N ILE A 43 10.55 -18.29 -2.97
CA ILE A 43 9.52 -17.36 -3.46
C ILE A 43 8.13 -17.98 -3.34
N LYS A 44 7.95 -19.26 -3.71
CA LYS A 44 6.66 -19.96 -3.55
C LYS A 44 6.25 -20.05 -2.07
N GLN A 45 7.18 -20.37 -1.17
CA GLN A 45 6.91 -20.42 0.27
C GLN A 45 6.51 -19.04 0.81
N TYR A 46 7.21 -17.99 0.37
CA TYR A 46 6.89 -16.61 0.75
C TYR A 46 5.52 -16.18 0.21
N TYR A 47 5.17 -16.59 -1.01
CA TYR A 47 3.85 -16.33 -1.57
C TYR A 47 2.71 -16.97 -0.76
N GLU A 48 2.89 -18.22 -0.29
CA GLU A 48 1.91 -18.85 0.60
C GLU A 48 1.82 -18.17 1.98
N LYS A 49 2.94 -17.63 2.48
CA LYS A 49 2.95 -16.78 3.68
C LYS A 49 2.17 -15.49 3.44
N PHE A 50 2.45 -14.78 2.36
CA PHE A 50 1.74 -13.56 1.97
C PHE A 50 0.23 -13.77 1.86
N LYS A 51 -0.21 -14.84 1.19
CA LYS A 51 -1.64 -15.21 1.08
C LYS A 51 -2.33 -15.34 2.44
N LYS A 52 -1.62 -15.89 3.44
CA LYS A 52 -2.13 -16.00 4.81
C LYS A 52 -2.17 -14.63 5.47
N GLU A 53 -1.14 -13.81 5.29
CA GLU A 53 -1.04 -12.47 5.87
C GLU A 53 -2.14 -11.52 5.38
N ILE A 54 -2.51 -11.58 4.10
CA ILE A 54 -3.59 -10.76 3.53
C ILE A 54 -5.02 -11.32 3.75
N LYS A 55 -5.14 -12.43 4.50
CA LYS A 55 -6.42 -13.08 4.81
C LYS A 55 -6.72 -13.11 6.31
N ARG A 56 -5.70 -13.26 7.15
CA ARG A 56 -5.86 -13.42 8.60
C ARG A 56 -6.03 -12.07 9.28
N THR A 57 -7.05 -11.94 10.13
CA THR A 57 -7.28 -10.73 10.94
C THR A 57 -6.24 -10.56 12.05
N THR A 58 -5.43 -11.58 12.33
CA THR A 58 -4.36 -11.56 13.32
C THR A 58 -3.00 -11.14 12.75
N THR A 59 -2.93 -10.87 11.45
CA THR A 59 -1.72 -10.29 10.84
C THR A 59 -1.39 -8.97 11.54
N LYS A 60 -0.12 -8.63 11.70
CA LYS A 60 0.22 -7.32 12.26
C LYS A 60 0.10 -6.24 11.18
N ILE A 61 -0.37 -5.06 11.55
CA ILE A 61 -0.56 -3.95 10.60
C ILE A 61 0.79 -3.58 9.94
N GLU A 62 1.89 -3.62 10.69
CA GLU A 62 3.22 -3.29 10.16
C GLU A 62 3.69 -4.24 9.04
N VAL A 63 3.17 -5.47 8.99
CA VAL A 63 3.46 -6.41 7.89
C VAL A 63 2.79 -5.93 6.60
N LEU A 64 1.55 -5.45 6.68
CA LEU A 64 0.84 -4.89 5.53
C LEU A 64 1.49 -3.59 5.07
N ASP A 65 1.97 -2.76 6.00
CA ASP A 65 2.65 -1.51 5.68
C ASP A 65 3.90 -1.73 4.83
N LYS A 66 4.70 -2.77 5.12
CA LYS A 66 5.86 -3.15 4.28
C LYS A 66 5.48 -3.48 2.84
N TYR A 67 4.31 -4.09 2.63
CA TYR A 67 3.83 -4.38 1.29
C TYR A 67 3.34 -3.12 0.58
N PHE A 68 2.68 -2.20 1.31
CA PHE A 68 2.29 -0.91 0.75
C PHE A 68 3.48 -0.03 0.40
N GLU A 69 4.51 0.03 1.25
CA GLU A 69 5.76 0.74 0.96
C GLU A 69 6.40 0.24 -0.34
N PHE A 70 6.46 -1.07 -0.52
CA PHE A 70 6.94 -1.65 -1.77
C PHE A 70 6.02 -1.32 -2.94
N LEU A 71 4.71 -1.51 -2.80
CA LEU A 71 3.73 -1.15 -3.82
C LEU A 71 3.92 0.30 -4.30
N TYR A 72 4.11 1.26 -3.39
CA TYR A 72 4.33 2.66 -3.75
C TYR A 72 5.68 2.95 -4.41
N SER A 73 6.66 2.06 -4.26
CA SER A 73 7.96 2.18 -4.90
C SER A 73 7.96 1.72 -6.37
N LEU A 74 6.98 0.89 -6.76
CA LEU A 74 6.84 0.34 -8.11
C LEU A 74 6.58 1.43 -9.15
N ASP A 75 7.23 1.32 -10.31
CA ASP A 75 6.98 2.24 -11.43
C ASP A 75 5.58 2.07 -11.98
N GLU A 76 5.03 0.84 -11.96
CA GLU A 76 3.65 0.55 -12.29
C GLU A 76 2.69 1.38 -11.44
N PHE A 77 2.97 1.55 -10.15
CA PHE A 77 2.15 2.37 -9.27
C PHE A 77 2.20 3.86 -9.66
N LYS A 78 3.38 4.38 -10.01
CA LYS A 78 3.54 5.76 -10.51
C LYS A 78 2.74 5.99 -11.79
N ASN A 79 2.66 4.99 -12.66
CA ASN A 79 1.96 5.05 -13.94
C ASN A 79 0.43 4.99 -13.83
N VAL A 80 -0.13 4.47 -12.72
CA VAL A 80 -1.59 4.48 -12.49
C VAL A 80 -2.11 5.89 -12.18
N GLY A 81 -1.24 6.89 -12.04
CA GLY A 81 -1.62 8.29 -11.84
C GLY A 81 -2.24 8.56 -10.46
N TYR A 82 -2.14 7.60 -9.52
CA TYR A 82 -2.56 7.80 -8.15
C TYR A 82 -1.56 8.68 -7.41
N VAL A 83 -1.85 9.98 -7.35
CA VAL A 83 -1.20 10.88 -6.40
C VAL A 83 -1.82 10.59 -5.04
N LYS A 84 -1.15 9.77 -4.23
CA LYS A 84 -1.53 9.59 -2.82
C LYS A 84 -1.59 10.97 -2.17
N PRO A 85 -2.74 11.46 -1.69
CA PRO A 85 -2.78 12.67 -0.90
C PRO A 85 -2.07 12.36 0.41
N PHE A 86 -0.96 13.04 0.68
CA PHE A 86 -0.34 13.01 1.98
C PHE A 86 0.01 14.43 2.40
N TYR A 87 -0.45 14.78 3.58
CA TYR A 87 -0.11 16.03 4.22
C TYR A 87 1.28 15.88 4.87
N ILE A 88 2.21 16.78 4.52
CA ILE A 88 3.52 16.91 5.18
C ILE A 88 3.44 18.15 6.06
N ASP A 89 3.63 17.97 7.37
CA ASP A 89 3.92 19.08 8.28
C ASP A 89 5.44 19.27 8.31
N ASP A 90 5.94 20.24 7.56
CA ASP A 90 7.37 20.61 7.58
C ASP A 90 7.69 21.64 8.69
N GLY A 91 6.70 21.97 9.54
CA GLY A 91 6.82 22.93 10.63
C GLY A 91 7.02 24.38 10.19
N THR A 92 6.93 24.67 8.89
CA THR A 92 7.08 26.05 8.37
C THR A 92 5.77 26.82 8.36
N PHE A 93 4.65 26.11 8.36
CA PHE A 93 3.31 26.68 8.34
C PHE A 93 2.69 26.71 9.73
N ASP A 94 1.85 27.72 9.97
CA ASP A 94 1.14 27.85 11.23
C ASP A 94 0.06 26.76 11.41
N LYS A 95 -0.37 26.58 12.65
CA LYS A 95 -1.31 25.53 13.04
C LYS A 95 -2.65 25.61 12.31
N ASP A 96 -3.15 26.82 12.00
CA ASP A 96 -4.42 27.00 11.29
C ASP A 96 -4.29 26.56 9.83
N PHE A 97 -3.18 26.90 9.18
CA PHE A 97 -2.88 26.43 7.82
C PHE A 97 -2.82 24.89 7.75
N ASN A 98 -2.13 24.27 8.69
CA ASN A 98 -1.94 22.82 8.77
C ASN A 98 -3.26 22.08 8.98
N GLU A 99 -4.11 22.57 9.89
CA GLU A 99 -5.44 22.01 10.13
C GLU A 99 -6.35 22.11 8.89
N ARG A 100 -6.27 23.22 8.14
CA ARG A 100 -7.05 23.41 6.91
C ARG A 100 -6.57 22.52 5.77
N MET A 101 -5.26 22.43 5.56
CA MET A 101 -4.68 21.57 4.52
C MET A 101 -4.98 20.09 4.78
N LYS A 102 -4.97 19.68 6.05
CA LYS A 102 -5.40 18.33 6.44
C LYS A 102 -6.86 18.07 6.07
N LYS A 103 -7.78 18.98 6.38
CA LYS A 103 -9.21 18.87 6.00
C LYS A 103 -9.39 18.79 4.48
N ILE A 104 -8.67 19.61 3.71
CA ILE A 104 -8.72 19.56 2.24
C ILE A 104 -8.24 18.21 1.73
N SER A 105 -7.13 17.68 2.27
CA SER A 105 -6.63 16.36 1.90
C SER A 105 -7.64 15.24 2.21
N GLU A 106 -8.33 15.31 3.35
CA GLU A 106 -9.37 14.35 3.74
C GLU A 106 -10.55 14.43 2.76
N MET A 107 -11.07 15.63 2.48
CA MET A 107 -12.17 15.83 1.52
C MET A 107 -11.87 15.33 0.10
N ILE A 108 -10.65 15.57 -0.39
CA ILE A 108 -10.23 15.09 -1.72
C ILE A 108 -10.17 13.56 -1.73
N THR A 109 -9.72 12.94 -0.64
CA THR A 109 -9.67 11.48 -0.50
C THR A 109 -11.07 10.89 -0.56
N ASP A 110 -12.00 11.43 0.24
CA ASP A 110 -13.39 10.98 0.28
C ASP A 110 -14.06 11.09 -1.10
N TYR A 111 -13.86 12.20 -1.80
CA TYR A 111 -14.44 12.42 -3.13
C TYR A 111 -13.90 11.45 -4.20
N ILE A 112 -12.62 11.06 -4.11
CA ILE A 112 -12.03 10.07 -5.03
C ILE A 112 -12.58 8.68 -4.72
N GLU A 113 -12.76 8.33 -3.44
CA GLU A 113 -13.26 7.03 -3.01
C GLU A 113 -14.78 6.85 -3.26
N GLU A 114 -15.58 7.92 -3.26
CA GLU A 114 -17.03 7.86 -3.55
C GLU A 114 -17.39 7.69 -5.03
N LYS A 115 -16.44 7.91 -5.96
CA LYS A 115 -16.67 7.84 -7.42
C LYS A 115 -16.30 6.51 -8.08
N GLU A 116 -15.78 5.54 -7.32
CA GLU A 116 -15.47 4.17 -7.78
C GLU A 116 -16.54 3.15 -7.35
#